data_AF-A0A1Y2CT73-F1
#
_entry.id   AF-A0A1Y2CT73-F1
#
_cell.length_a   1.000
_cell.length_b   1.000
_cell.length_c   1.000
_cell.angle_alpha   90.00
_cell.angle_beta   90.00
_cell.angle_gamma   90.00
#
_symmetry.space_group_name_H-M   'P 1'
#
loop_
_entity.id
_entity.type
_entity.pdbx_description
1 polymer ?
#
loop_
_entity_poly.entity_id
_entity_poly.type
_entity_poly.pdbx_seq_one_letter_code
_entity_poly.pdbx_strand_id
1 'polypeptide(L)'
;MLLHHLRPRLHSRPPSPPTPSLGYHSLVLQVEGPRARLSTIQATLIDLNGRHGVDPAGNFVRLGTAVAVARLLGLHKDCSRWMIPLWERDLRSRLWWALLVYDKASALTFGRASVIGYEDRDVSLPRRSPHDSPSYDAFVSLCELTLIMDDLNRRLRTAAAQSNPNPEFGDASSNALTLQVLDDVSLKLDRWKSLVDSRRLFDFGPGEAPPGVRSLQLVYEYTALVIAREAWDAVAPEGGPVAALGQRACLQSATTFVDFIANLVLADLEGYWASHSPFFISTCLTILVRLTLESDRNDHSESAVWQGAVFSLRRLISALSDARREASWDVADLALSRAHFFLPLLSRQAPEFQVVLHPLQSTMPAPPVDEALEEFLNTFVQDTYAHTRFDDFGLSSF
;
A
#
# COMPACT_ATOMS: atom_id res chain seq x y z
N MET A 1 -8.47 21.46 -13.17
CA MET A 1 -9.82 21.27 -13.75
C MET A 1 -10.20 19.80 -14.08
N LEU A 2 -9.37 18.79 -13.80
CA LEU A 2 -9.66 17.38 -14.13
C LEU A 2 -10.23 16.52 -12.98
N LEU A 3 -10.40 17.07 -11.78
CA LEU A 3 -10.93 16.34 -10.61
C LEU A 3 -12.37 16.70 -10.21
N HIS A 4 -13.02 17.65 -10.91
CA HIS A 4 -14.34 18.16 -10.53
C HIS A 4 -15.51 17.47 -11.26
N HIS A 5 -15.26 16.55 -12.19
CA HIS A 5 -16.29 15.90 -13.02
C HIS A 5 -16.46 14.40 -12.81
N LEU A 6 -15.80 13.78 -11.83
CA LEU A 6 -16.06 12.37 -11.48
C LEU A 6 -17.11 12.29 -10.35
N ARG A 7 -18.36 12.59 -10.71
CA ARG A 7 -19.54 12.12 -9.97
C ARG A 7 -20.47 11.37 -10.94
N PRO A 8 -20.42 10.04 -10.97
CA PRO A 8 -21.60 9.24 -11.22
C PRO A 8 -22.02 8.59 -9.91
N ARG A 9 -23.17 9.04 -9.39
CA ARG A 9 -23.94 8.27 -8.41
C ARG A 9 -24.32 6.94 -9.08
N LEU A 10 -23.73 5.83 -8.65
CA LEU A 10 -24.20 4.49 -9.02
C LEU A 10 -25.16 3.99 -7.93
N HIS A 11 -26.41 4.46 -7.98
CA HIS A 11 -27.54 3.74 -7.39
C HIS A 11 -28.24 2.98 -8.51
N SER A 12 -28.51 1.69 -8.25
CA SER A 12 -29.10 0.68 -9.14
C SER A 12 -28.23 0.26 -10.32
N ARG A 13 -27.72 -0.98 -10.26
CA ARG A 13 -27.04 -1.69 -11.35
C ARG A 13 -28.10 -2.06 -12.41
N PRO A 14 -28.14 -1.47 -13.62
CA PRO A 14 -28.83 -2.09 -14.72
C PRO A 14 -27.96 -3.25 -15.26
N PRO A 15 -28.53 -4.26 -15.94
CA PRO A 15 -27.74 -5.28 -16.60
C PRO A 15 -27.01 -4.62 -17.76
N SER A 16 -25.73 -4.29 -17.58
CA SER A 16 -24.90 -3.73 -18.63
C SER A 16 -24.53 -4.83 -19.64
N PRO A 17 -24.61 -4.58 -20.96
CA PRO A 17 -24.00 -5.45 -21.97
C PRO A 17 -22.48 -5.52 -21.73
N PRO A 18 -21.77 -6.54 -22.25
CA PRO A 18 -20.35 -6.73 -21.98
C PRO A 18 -19.57 -5.50 -22.43
N THR A 19 -19.13 -4.69 -21.47
CA THR A 19 -18.18 -3.60 -21.72
C THR A 19 -16.92 -4.21 -22.30
N PRO A 20 -16.44 -3.74 -23.47
CA PRO A 20 -15.20 -4.24 -24.05
C PRO A 20 -14.06 -4.04 -23.03
N SER A 21 -13.38 -5.12 -22.67
CA SER A 21 -12.44 -5.22 -21.56
C SER A 21 -11.28 -4.22 -21.65
N LEU A 22 -10.86 -3.69 -20.51
CA LEU A 22 -9.77 -2.71 -20.30
C LEU A 22 -8.40 -3.08 -20.92
N GLY A 23 -8.26 -4.26 -21.55
CA GLY A 23 -7.15 -4.60 -22.43
C GLY A 23 -6.97 -3.64 -23.61
N TYR A 24 -7.97 -2.83 -23.99
CA TYR A 24 -7.83 -1.82 -25.04
C TYR A 24 -6.72 -0.80 -24.75
N HIS A 25 -6.53 -0.34 -23.51
CA HIS A 25 -5.52 0.69 -23.21
C HIS A 25 -4.09 0.13 -23.21
N SER A 26 -3.89 -1.11 -22.73
CA SER A 26 -2.60 -1.80 -22.85
C SER A 26 -2.27 -2.12 -24.31
N LEU A 27 -3.27 -2.51 -25.11
CA LEU A 27 -3.13 -2.68 -26.56
C LEU A 27 -2.79 -1.36 -27.24
N VAL A 28 -3.42 -0.25 -26.86
CA VAL A 28 -3.11 1.09 -27.39
C VAL A 28 -1.67 1.50 -27.06
N LEU A 29 -1.17 1.23 -25.85
CA LEU A 29 0.25 1.50 -25.55
C LEU A 29 1.21 0.66 -26.39
N GLN A 30 0.86 -0.60 -26.67
CA GLN A 30 1.67 -1.51 -27.48
C GLN A 30 1.61 -1.20 -28.98
N VAL A 31 0.44 -0.79 -29.49
CA VAL A 31 0.19 -0.54 -30.92
C VAL A 31 0.52 0.90 -31.32
N GLU A 32 0.19 1.88 -30.49
CA GLU A 32 0.37 3.30 -30.76
C GLU A 32 1.61 3.89 -30.05
N GLY A 33 2.51 3.06 -29.50
CA GLY A 33 3.75 3.52 -28.83
C GLY A 33 4.49 4.65 -29.59
N PRO A 34 4.69 4.55 -30.93
CA PRO A 34 5.31 5.60 -31.74
C PRO A 34 4.49 6.90 -31.90
N ARG A 35 3.18 6.86 -31.62
CA ARG A 35 2.22 7.97 -31.75
C ARG A 35 1.60 8.39 -30.42
N ALA A 36 2.11 7.85 -29.31
CA ALA A 36 1.60 8.12 -27.98
C ALA A 36 1.64 9.62 -27.67
N ARG A 37 0.67 10.08 -26.89
CA ARG A 37 0.55 11.47 -26.45
C ARG A 37 0.48 11.53 -24.92
N LEU A 38 0.56 12.73 -24.35
CA LEU A 38 0.36 12.93 -22.91
C LEU A 38 -0.99 12.37 -22.45
N SER A 39 -2.02 12.44 -23.30
CA SER A 39 -3.34 11.84 -23.04
C SER A 39 -3.32 10.32 -22.94
N THR A 40 -2.42 9.64 -23.65
CA THR A 40 -2.24 8.19 -23.56
C THR A 40 -1.73 7.82 -22.17
N ILE A 41 -0.72 8.54 -21.66
CA ILE A 41 -0.21 8.34 -20.30
C ILE A 41 -1.28 8.66 -19.24
N GLN A 42 -2.08 9.72 -19.44
CA GLN A 42 -3.21 10.04 -18.56
C GLN A 42 -4.23 8.90 -18.50
N ALA A 43 -4.64 8.36 -19.65
CA ALA A 43 -5.59 7.25 -19.71
C ALA A 43 -5.03 5.99 -19.03
N THR A 44 -3.76 5.66 -19.26
CA THR A 44 -3.11 4.53 -18.58
C THR A 44 -3.01 4.74 -17.07
N LEU A 45 -2.70 5.95 -16.60
CA LEU A 45 -2.70 6.22 -15.17
C LEU A 45 -4.08 6.06 -14.55
N ILE A 46 -5.15 6.46 -15.25
CA ILE A 46 -6.53 6.21 -14.80
C ILE A 46 -6.82 4.71 -14.75
N ASP A 47 -6.39 3.96 -15.76
CA ASP A 47 -6.55 2.49 -15.81
C ASP A 47 -5.81 1.80 -14.65
N LEU A 48 -4.54 2.14 -14.43
CA LEU A 48 -3.71 1.62 -13.33
C LEU A 48 -4.28 1.97 -11.94
N ASN A 49 -4.88 3.15 -11.81
CA ASN A 49 -5.56 3.57 -10.57
C ASN A 49 -6.98 3.02 -10.47
N GLY A 50 -7.51 2.39 -11.53
CA GLY A 50 -8.73 1.63 -11.48
C GLY A 50 -8.57 0.40 -10.60
N ARG A 51 -9.60 0.08 -9.82
CA ARG A 51 -9.65 -1.14 -8.98
C ARG A 51 -10.45 -2.25 -9.64
N HIS A 52 -10.27 -2.42 -10.95
CA HIS A 52 -10.96 -3.45 -11.73
C HIS A 52 -10.27 -4.80 -11.53
N GLY A 53 -10.61 -5.52 -10.47
CA GLY A 53 -10.04 -6.82 -10.13
C GLY A 53 -8.61 -6.74 -9.56
N VAL A 54 -8.21 -7.79 -8.83
CA VAL A 54 -6.89 -7.90 -8.21
C VAL A 54 -5.91 -8.52 -9.20
N ASP A 55 -5.22 -7.69 -9.99
CA ASP A 55 -4.16 -8.15 -10.93
C ASP A 55 -2.83 -7.39 -10.74
N PRO A 56 -2.07 -7.67 -9.65
CA PRO A 56 -0.77 -7.02 -9.43
C PRO A 56 0.26 -7.32 -10.52
N ALA A 57 0.19 -8.50 -11.16
CA ALA A 57 1.16 -8.91 -12.17
C ALA A 57 0.95 -8.17 -13.50
N GLY A 58 -0.27 -8.17 -14.02
CA GLY A 58 -0.61 -7.43 -15.22
C GLY A 58 -0.45 -5.93 -15.05
N ASN A 59 -0.81 -5.37 -13.88
CA ASN A 59 -0.58 -3.96 -13.59
C ASN A 59 0.91 -3.58 -13.58
N PHE A 60 1.79 -4.49 -13.15
CA PHE A 60 3.25 -4.28 -13.21
C PHE A 60 3.75 -4.23 -14.66
N VAL A 61 3.27 -5.13 -15.53
CA VAL A 61 3.61 -5.12 -16.97
C VAL A 61 3.09 -3.85 -17.65
N ARG A 62 1.86 -3.42 -17.33
CA ARG A 62 1.28 -2.17 -17.83
C ARG A 62 2.08 -0.95 -17.39
N LEU A 63 2.48 -0.90 -16.12
CA LEU A 63 3.37 0.14 -15.61
C LEU A 63 4.70 0.17 -16.37
N GLY A 64 5.34 -0.99 -16.58
CA GLY A 64 6.56 -1.11 -17.39
C GLY A 64 6.42 -0.49 -18.77
N THR A 65 5.32 -0.80 -19.45
CA THR A 65 4.99 -0.24 -20.78
C THR A 65 4.75 1.27 -20.71
N ALA A 66 3.98 1.74 -19.72
CA ALA A 66 3.69 3.16 -19.52
C ALA A 66 4.97 3.97 -19.28
N VAL A 67 5.90 3.45 -18.47
CA VAL A 67 7.19 4.07 -18.20
C VAL A 67 8.04 4.14 -19.46
N ALA A 68 8.09 3.08 -20.27
CA ALA A 68 8.80 3.10 -21.55
C ALA A 68 8.27 4.20 -22.49
N VAL A 69 6.94 4.31 -22.62
CA VAL A 69 6.30 5.35 -23.44
C VAL A 69 6.54 6.75 -22.85
N ALA A 70 6.46 6.91 -21.53
CA ALA A 70 6.76 8.17 -20.86
C ALA A 70 8.22 8.60 -21.08
N ARG A 71 9.16 7.64 -21.09
CA ARG A 71 10.57 7.89 -21.42
C ARG A 71 10.73 8.36 -22.87
N LEU A 72 10.06 7.73 -23.84
CA LEU A 72 10.05 8.16 -25.24
C LEU A 72 9.52 9.59 -25.43
N LEU A 73 8.51 9.97 -24.65
CA LEU A 73 7.93 11.33 -24.64
C LEU A 73 8.77 12.37 -23.86
N GLY A 74 9.86 11.93 -23.23
CA GLY A 74 10.78 12.78 -22.48
C GLY A 74 10.27 13.22 -21.10
N LEU A 75 9.29 12.52 -20.51
CA LEU A 75 8.69 12.92 -19.22
C LEU A 75 9.65 12.79 -18.03
N HIS A 76 10.69 11.96 -18.17
CA HIS A 76 11.74 11.73 -17.17
C HIS A 76 12.78 12.87 -17.07
N LYS A 77 12.75 13.81 -18.02
CA LYS A 77 13.71 14.92 -18.12
C LYS A 77 13.13 16.19 -17.53
N ASP A 78 13.99 17.06 -16.96
CA ASP A 78 13.53 18.40 -16.60
C ASP A 78 13.12 19.19 -17.84
N CYS A 79 11.84 19.59 -17.88
CA CYS A 79 11.27 20.40 -18.95
C CYS A 79 11.17 21.88 -18.59
N SER A 80 11.71 22.32 -17.44
CA SER A 80 11.62 23.71 -16.96
C SER A 80 12.10 24.74 -17.99
N ARG A 81 13.15 24.41 -18.76
CA ARG A 81 13.78 25.28 -19.78
C ARG A 81 13.26 25.07 -21.20
N TRP A 82 12.32 24.16 -21.41
CA TRP A 82 11.81 23.86 -22.75
C TRP A 82 10.93 25.00 -23.26
N MET A 83 10.97 25.26 -24.57
CA MET A 83 10.15 26.27 -25.25
C MET A 83 8.73 25.74 -25.53
N ILE A 84 8.03 25.33 -24.47
CA ILE A 84 6.65 24.84 -24.52
C ILE A 84 5.77 25.60 -23.50
N PRO A 85 4.43 25.59 -23.65
CA PRO A 85 3.54 26.24 -22.69
C PRO A 85 3.76 25.79 -21.25
N LEU A 86 3.56 26.70 -20.28
CA LEU A 86 3.74 26.41 -18.85
C LEU A 86 2.86 25.25 -18.37
N TRP A 87 1.59 25.23 -18.80
CA TRP A 87 0.65 24.16 -18.45
C TRP A 87 1.14 22.78 -18.91
N GLU A 88 1.85 22.71 -20.04
CA GLU A 88 2.36 21.46 -20.59
C GLU A 88 3.58 20.97 -19.81
N ARG A 89 4.44 21.88 -19.35
CA ARG A 89 5.55 21.56 -18.43
C ARG A 89 5.04 20.98 -17.11
N ASP A 90 4.04 21.65 -16.53
CA ASP A 90 3.41 21.20 -15.29
C ASP A 90 2.75 19.83 -15.47
N LEU A 91 2.05 19.62 -16.58
CA LEU A 91 1.41 18.33 -16.88
C LEU A 91 2.46 17.21 -17.03
N ARG A 92 3.54 17.44 -17.78
CA ARG A 92 4.63 16.46 -17.94
C ARG A 92 5.22 16.03 -16.59
N SER A 93 5.54 17.00 -15.74
CA SER A 93 6.06 16.74 -14.40
C SER A 93 5.06 15.92 -13.57
N ARG A 94 3.78 16.33 -13.54
CA ARG A 94 2.74 15.61 -12.79
C ARG A 94 2.55 14.17 -13.27
N LEU A 95 2.58 13.92 -14.57
CA LEU A 95 2.43 12.58 -15.13
C LEU A 95 3.61 11.68 -14.77
N TRP A 96 4.83 12.21 -14.85
CA TRP A 96 6.02 11.47 -14.41
C TRP A 96 5.93 11.10 -12.93
N TRP A 97 5.56 12.06 -12.10
CA TRP A 97 5.41 11.84 -10.66
C TRP A 97 4.29 10.88 -10.31
N ALA A 98 3.16 10.90 -11.03
CA ALA A 98 2.09 9.93 -10.83
C ALA A 98 2.54 8.50 -11.17
N LEU A 99 3.34 8.32 -12.22
CA LEU A 99 3.96 7.02 -12.53
C LEU A 99 4.94 6.59 -11.44
N LEU A 100 5.75 7.53 -10.93
CA LEU A 100 6.70 7.24 -9.86
C LEU A 100 6.01 6.83 -8.55
N VAL A 101 4.98 7.57 -8.14
CA VAL A 101 4.16 7.25 -6.95
C VAL A 101 3.61 5.82 -7.08
N TYR A 102 3.03 5.50 -8.23
CA TYR A 102 2.49 4.17 -8.49
C TYR A 102 3.55 3.07 -8.42
N ASP A 103 4.71 3.29 -9.06
CA ASP A 103 5.82 2.34 -9.11
C ASP A 103 6.38 2.05 -7.70
N LYS A 104 6.67 3.09 -6.92
CA LYS A 104 7.26 2.93 -5.58
C LYS A 104 6.27 2.36 -4.58
N ALA A 105 4.99 2.74 -4.65
CA ALA A 105 3.95 2.09 -3.86
C ALA A 105 3.84 0.60 -4.22
N SER A 106 3.89 0.24 -5.49
CA SER A 106 3.87 -1.17 -5.94
C SER A 106 5.08 -1.94 -5.42
N ALA A 107 6.28 -1.38 -5.53
CA ALA A 107 7.51 -1.99 -5.02
C ALA A 107 7.46 -2.19 -3.49
N LEU A 108 6.91 -1.21 -2.76
CA LEU A 108 6.73 -1.31 -1.31
C LEU A 108 5.66 -2.34 -0.92
N THR A 109 4.62 -2.51 -1.73
CA THR A 109 3.49 -3.41 -1.43
C THR A 109 3.77 -4.87 -1.75
N PHE A 110 4.53 -5.11 -2.82
CA PHE A 110 4.68 -6.45 -3.40
C PHE A 110 6.12 -6.97 -3.33
N GLY A 111 7.02 -6.27 -2.64
CA GLY A 111 8.45 -6.62 -2.56
C GLY A 111 9.17 -6.68 -3.93
N ARG A 112 8.58 -6.13 -5.00
CA ARG A 112 9.12 -6.21 -6.36
C ARG A 112 10.14 -5.11 -6.63
N ALA A 113 11.08 -5.40 -7.52
CA ALA A 113 11.97 -4.38 -8.06
C ALA A 113 11.17 -3.27 -8.76
N SER A 114 11.54 -2.03 -8.48
CA SER A 114 10.94 -0.85 -9.09
C SER A 114 11.34 -0.73 -10.57
N VAL A 115 10.39 -0.29 -11.41
CA VAL A 115 10.58 -0.10 -12.85
C VAL A 115 11.38 1.18 -13.15
N ILE A 116 11.22 2.22 -12.32
CA ILE A 116 11.89 3.51 -12.49
C ILE A 116 13.11 3.55 -11.56
N GLY A 117 14.31 3.46 -12.13
CA GLY A 117 15.55 3.58 -11.38
C GLY A 117 15.70 4.97 -10.73
N TYR A 118 16.46 5.03 -9.62
CA TYR A 118 16.73 6.28 -8.91
C TYR A 118 17.44 7.31 -9.82
N GLU A 119 18.43 6.87 -10.58
CA GLU A 119 19.23 7.71 -11.50
C GLU A 119 18.46 8.16 -12.75
N ASP A 120 17.31 7.54 -13.05
CA ASP A 120 16.52 7.84 -14.25
C ASP A 120 15.62 9.08 -14.09
N ARG A 121 15.79 9.83 -13.00
CA ARG A 121 14.93 10.96 -12.66
C ARG A 121 15.70 12.28 -12.60
N ASP A 122 15.41 13.14 -13.56
CA ASP A 122 15.86 14.55 -13.57
C ASP A 122 14.71 15.52 -13.22
N VAL A 123 13.52 15.02 -12.87
CA VAL A 123 12.34 15.84 -12.61
C VAL A 123 12.26 16.29 -11.15
N SER A 124 12.21 17.60 -10.94
CA SER A 124 12.00 18.22 -9.61
C SER A 124 10.60 17.94 -9.06
N LEU A 125 10.42 18.05 -7.73
CA LEU A 125 9.10 17.95 -7.08
C LEU A 125 8.05 18.85 -7.75
N PRO A 126 6.80 18.39 -7.91
CA PRO A 126 5.75 19.20 -8.50
C PRO A 126 5.52 20.46 -7.67
N ARG A 127 5.36 21.60 -8.34
CA ARG A 127 5.09 22.88 -7.69
C ARG A 127 3.61 23.21 -7.78
N ARG A 128 3.08 23.79 -6.71
CA ARG A 128 1.72 24.30 -6.65
C ARG A 128 1.52 25.47 -7.61
N SER A 129 0.53 25.35 -8.48
CA SER A 129 0.05 26.42 -9.34
C SER A 129 -1.13 27.14 -8.68
N PRO A 130 -1.34 28.45 -8.95
CA PRO A 130 -2.50 29.19 -8.41
C PRO A 130 -3.86 28.59 -8.77
N HIS A 131 -3.93 27.78 -9.84
CA HIS A 131 -5.17 27.16 -10.33
C HIS A 131 -5.42 25.75 -9.79
N ASP A 132 -4.56 25.25 -8.89
CA ASP A 132 -4.69 23.91 -8.33
C ASP A 132 -5.76 23.84 -7.24
N SER A 133 -6.40 22.67 -7.14
CA SER A 133 -7.34 22.38 -6.06
C SER A 133 -6.58 22.10 -4.75
N PRO A 134 -7.25 22.18 -3.58
CA PRO A 134 -6.66 21.80 -2.30
C PRO A 134 -6.10 20.37 -2.27
N SER A 135 -6.68 19.44 -3.05
CA SER A 135 -6.18 18.07 -3.23
C SER A 135 -4.76 17.99 -3.79
N TYR A 136 -4.30 19.05 -4.47
CA TYR A 136 -2.94 19.06 -5.03
C TYR A 136 -1.87 19.10 -3.94
N ASP A 137 -2.16 19.72 -2.80
CA ASP A 137 -1.23 19.76 -1.66
C ASP A 137 -1.03 18.35 -1.07
N ALA A 138 -2.06 17.50 -1.12
CA ALA A 138 -1.94 16.07 -0.81
C ALA A 138 -1.10 15.32 -1.85
N PHE A 139 -1.26 15.61 -3.15
CA PHE A 139 -0.43 14.99 -4.20
C PHE A 139 1.05 15.36 -4.08
N VAL A 140 1.37 16.63 -3.81
CA VAL A 140 2.75 17.07 -3.58
C VAL A 140 3.35 16.37 -2.36
N SER A 141 2.60 16.30 -1.26
CA SER A 141 3.05 15.60 -0.05
C SER A 141 3.21 14.09 -0.28
N LEU A 142 2.37 13.48 -1.13
CA LEU A 142 2.53 12.09 -1.57
C LEU A 142 3.81 11.89 -2.40
N CYS A 143 4.16 12.85 -3.27
CA CYS A 143 5.41 12.81 -4.02
C CYS A 143 6.63 12.92 -3.08
N GLU A 144 6.55 13.74 -2.04
CA GLU A 144 7.58 13.82 -0.99
C GLU A 144 7.69 12.49 -0.22
N LEU A 145 6.57 11.89 0.18
CA LEU A 145 6.55 10.58 0.86
C LEU A 145 7.09 9.46 -0.05
N THR A 146 6.83 9.54 -1.36
CA THR A 146 7.34 8.61 -2.37
C THR A 146 8.86 8.56 -2.41
N LEU A 147 9.54 9.68 -2.13
CA LEU A 147 11.01 9.68 -2.01
C LEU A 147 11.50 8.87 -0.81
N ILE A 148 10.74 8.88 0.29
CA ILE A 148 11.07 8.11 1.50
C ILE A 148 10.82 6.62 1.24
N MET A 149 9.69 6.28 0.61
CA MET A 149 9.40 4.91 0.17
C MET A 149 10.47 4.38 -0.81
N ASP A 150 10.96 5.21 -1.72
CA ASP A 150 12.04 4.85 -2.64
C ASP A 150 13.39 4.62 -1.93
N ASP A 151 13.74 5.46 -0.96
CA ASP A 151 14.96 5.27 -0.15
C ASP A 151 14.91 3.96 0.64
N LEU A 152 13.76 3.64 1.23
CA LEU A 152 13.51 2.37 1.92
C LEU A 152 13.65 1.18 0.97
N ASN A 153 12.92 1.19 -0.16
CA ASN A 153 12.96 0.11 -1.15
C ASN A 153 14.38 -0.12 -1.69
N ARG A 154 15.13 0.94 -1.99
CA ARG A 154 16.46 0.82 -2.58
C ARG A 154 17.48 0.22 -1.60
N ARG A 155 17.41 0.60 -0.33
CA ARG A 155 18.38 0.16 0.69
C ARG A 155 18.09 -1.24 1.21
N LEU A 156 16.83 -1.67 1.25
CA LEU A 156 16.45 -2.97 1.84
C LEU A 156 15.98 -4.01 0.82
N ARG A 157 15.44 -3.61 -0.33
CA ARG A 157 14.67 -4.52 -1.22
C ARG A 157 15.21 -4.63 -2.64
N THR A 158 16.45 -4.19 -2.88
CA THR A 158 17.10 -4.48 -4.17
C THR A 158 17.57 -5.92 -4.19
N ALA A 159 17.50 -6.58 -5.36
CA ALA A 159 18.06 -7.92 -5.52
C ALA A 159 19.52 -7.98 -5.07
N ALA A 160 20.30 -6.91 -5.28
CA ALA A 160 21.66 -6.79 -4.75
C ALA A 160 21.73 -6.73 -3.21
N ALA A 161 20.81 -6.05 -2.53
CA ALA A 161 20.73 -6.05 -1.07
C ALA A 161 20.32 -7.43 -0.51
N GLN A 162 19.46 -8.16 -1.22
CA GLN A 162 19.02 -9.50 -0.83
C GLN A 162 20.03 -10.61 -1.19
N SER A 163 20.84 -10.42 -2.23
CA SER A 163 21.80 -11.42 -2.74
C SER A 163 23.18 -11.31 -2.12
N ASN A 164 23.45 -10.27 -1.32
CA ASN A 164 24.77 -9.99 -0.78
C ASN A 164 24.76 -10.02 0.77
N PRO A 165 24.39 -11.14 1.42
CA PRO A 165 24.82 -11.37 2.79
C PRO A 165 26.33 -11.54 2.72
N ASN A 166 27.07 -10.48 3.05
CA ASN A 166 28.52 -10.47 2.97
C ASN A 166 29.04 -11.65 3.83
N PRO A 167 29.61 -12.73 3.26
CA PRO A 167 29.86 -13.97 4.00
C PRO A 167 30.96 -13.82 5.07
N GLU A 168 31.66 -12.68 5.09
CA GLU A 168 32.69 -12.33 6.07
C GLU A 168 32.11 -11.69 7.35
N PHE A 169 30.87 -11.20 7.34
CA PHE A 169 30.21 -10.58 8.49
C PHE A 169 28.86 -11.27 8.70
N GLY A 170 28.78 -12.19 9.68
CA GLY A 170 27.58 -13.01 9.92
C GLY A 170 26.28 -12.21 10.10
N ASP A 171 25.14 -12.91 10.06
CA ASP A 171 23.76 -12.35 10.00
C ASP A 171 23.47 -11.19 10.98
N ALA A 172 24.06 -11.22 12.18
CA ALA A 172 23.93 -10.15 13.18
C ALA A 172 24.44 -8.78 12.70
N SER A 173 25.50 -8.75 11.87
CA SER A 173 26.02 -7.50 11.28
C SER A 173 25.11 -6.97 10.18
N SER A 174 24.45 -7.86 9.44
CA SER A 174 23.43 -7.49 8.44
C SER A 174 22.20 -6.87 9.10
N ASN A 175 21.71 -7.47 10.18
CA ASN A 175 20.55 -6.95 10.91
C ASN A 175 20.83 -5.60 11.57
N ALA A 176 22.03 -5.39 12.12
CA ALA A 176 22.44 -4.09 12.66
C ALA A 176 22.44 -2.98 11.59
N LEU A 177 22.91 -3.29 10.37
CA LEU A 177 22.86 -2.34 9.24
C LEU A 177 21.42 -2.06 8.81
N THR A 178 20.55 -3.07 8.77
CA THR A 178 19.12 -2.90 8.50
C THR A 178 18.48 -1.95 9.51
N LEU A 179 18.72 -2.14 10.81
CA LEU A 179 18.21 -1.26 11.86
C LEU A 179 18.72 0.18 11.71
N GLN A 180 20.01 0.37 11.39
CA GLN A 180 20.57 1.70 11.14
C GLN A 180 19.90 2.40 9.94
N VAL A 181 19.60 1.64 8.88
CA VAL A 181 18.87 2.16 7.72
C VAL A 181 17.44 2.54 8.11
N LEU A 182 16.76 1.69 8.87
CA LEU A 182 15.39 1.93 9.32
C LEU A 182 15.30 3.14 10.24
N ASP A 183 16.29 3.39 11.11
CA ASP A 183 16.36 4.60 11.94
C ASP A 183 16.49 5.88 11.09
N ASP A 184 17.37 5.89 10.08
CA ASP A 184 17.53 7.02 9.15
C ASP A 184 16.23 7.29 8.35
N VAL A 185 15.57 6.24 7.88
CA VAL A 185 14.29 6.36 7.17
C VAL A 185 13.16 6.83 8.11
N SER A 186 13.13 6.33 9.34
CA SER A 186 12.15 6.75 10.35
C SER A 186 12.28 8.23 10.68
N LEU A 187 13.51 8.73 10.86
CA LEU A 187 13.79 10.15 11.07
C LEU A 187 13.29 11.02 9.91
N LYS A 188 13.48 10.56 8.66
CA LYS A 188 12.96 11.23 7.47
C LYS A 188 11.43 11.26 7.45
N LEU A 189 10.80 10.15 7.85
CA LEU A 189 9.35 10.03 7.95
C LEU A 189 8.77 10.97 9.01
N ASP A 190 9.38 11.06 10.19
CA ASP A 190 8.97 11.97 11.26
C ASP A 190 9.11 13.44 10.85
N ARG A 191 10.22 13.77 10.16
CA ARG A 191 10.42 15.11 9.61
C ARG A 191 9.36 15.44 8.56
N TRP A 192 9.03 14.49 7.69
CA TRP A 192 7.98 14.66 6.70
C TRP A 192 6.61 14.86 7.39
N LYS A 193 6.29 14.05 8.40
CA LYS A 193 5.05 14.18 9.17
C LYS A 193 4.94 15.55 9.83
N SER A 194 6.02 16.04 10.42
CA SER A 194 6.09 17.38 11.01
C SER A 194 5.80 18.49 9.98
N LEU A 195 6.28 18.34 8.74
CA LEU A 195 5.99 19.28 7.66
C LEU A 195 4.52 19.20 7.23
N VAL A 196 3.94 18.01 7.12
CA VAL A 196 2.52 17.80 6.79
C VAL A 196 1.60 18.40 7.86
N ASP A 197 1.94 18.23 9.14
CA ASP A 197 1.21 18.80 10.27
C ASP A 197 1.32 20.32 10.28
N SER A 198 2.49 20.89 9.94
CA SER A 198 2.65 22.34 9.79
C SER A 198 1.76 22.93 8.68
N ARG A 199 1.45 22.12 7.65
CA ARG A 199 0.53 22.46 6.56
C ARG A 199 -0.94 22.16 6.94
N ARG A 200 -1.20 21.60 8.12
CA ARG A 200 -2.53 21.18 8.61
C ARG A 200 -3.27 20.26 7.64
N LEU A 201 -2.54 19.45 6.89
CA LEU A 201 -3.14 18.59 5.87
C LEU A 201 -3.96 17.47 6.47
N PHE A 202 -3.71 17.09 7.73
CA PHE A 202 -4.38 16.00 8.41
C PHE A 202 -5.43 16.46 9.43
N ASP A 203 -5.56 17.77 9.65
CA ASP A 203 -6.40 18.39 10.68
C ASP A 203 -7.87 18.57 10.25
N PHE A 204 -8.23 18.11 9.05
CA PHE A 204 -9.61 18.20 8.57
C PHE A 204 -10.54 17.34 9.42
N GLY A 205 -11.70 17.90 9.76
CA GLY A 205 -12.76 17.18 10.43
C GLY A 205 -13.27 15.98 9.61
N PRO A 206 -14.06 15.09 10.23
CA PRO A 206 -14.63 13.94 9.54
C PRO A 206 -15.44 14.38 8.31
N GLY A 207 -15.08 13.88 7.12
CA GLY A 207 -15.76 14.22 5.86
C GLY A 207 -15.47 15.61 5.27
N GLU A 208 -14.62 16.42 5.90
CA GLU A 208 -14.23 17.75 5.38
C GLU A 208 -12.94 17.70 4.54
N ALA A 209 -12.23 16.57 4.59
CA ALA A 209 -10.94 16.40 3.94
C ALA A 209 -11.08 16.46 2.41
N PRO A 210 -10.24 17.25 1.72
CA PRO A 210 -10.17 17.22 0.27
C PRO A 210 -9.85 15.80 -0.27
N PRO A 211 -10.33 15.44 -1.47
CA PRO A 211 -10.00 14.15 -2.08
C PRO A 211 -8.49 13.91 -2.12
N GLY A 212 -8.07 12.71 -1.74
CA GLY A 212 -6.66 12.29 -1.70
C GLY A 212 -5.95 12.51 -0.35
N VAL A 213 -6.48 13.34 0.55
CA VAL A 213 -5.87 13.54 1.88
C VAL A 213 -5.92 12.25 2.72
N ARG A 214 -7.09 11.60 2.83
CA ARG A 214 -7.23 10.33 3.56
C ARG A 214 -6.42 9.20 2.92
N SER A 215 -6.35 9.17 1.59
CA SER A 215 -5.47 8.24 0.88
C SER A 215 -3.99 8.49 1.19
N LEU A 216 -3.56 9.75 1.34
CA LEU A 216 -2.18 10.07 1.76
C LEU A 216 -1.91 9.63 3.20
N GLN A 217 -2.85 9.87 4.12
CA GLN A 217 -2.76 9.39 5.51
C GLN A 217 -2.54 7.88 5.54
N LEU A 218 -3.31 7.12 4.75
CA LEU A 218 -3.14 5.67 4.65
C LEU A 218 -1.74 5.26 4.15
N VAL A 219 -1.20 5.94 3.14
CA VAL A 219 0.15 5.63 2.63
C VAL A 219 1.20 5.93 3.71
N TYR A 220 1.03 6.99 4.49
CA TYR A 220 1.88 7.31 5.63
C TYR A 220 1.83 6.22 6.71
N GLU A 221 0.63 5.87 7.20
CA GLU A 221 0.45 4.83 8.22
C GLU A 221 1.00 3.49 7.73
N TYR A 222 0.79 3.16 6.45
CA TYR A 222 1.36 1.96 5.84
C TYR A 222 2.90 1.98 5.80
N THR A 223 3.50 3.13 5.45
CA THR A 223 4.97 3.27 5.41
C THR A 223 5.56 3.06 6.80
N ALA A 224 4.95 3.66 7.84
CA ALA A 224 5.35 3.46 9.23
C ALA A 224 5.22 1.99 9.67
N LEU A 225 4.10 1.35 9.32
CA LEU A 225 3.86 -0.06 9.62
C LEU A 225 4.89 -0.98 8.96
N VAL A 226 5.26 -0.72 7.70
CA VAL A 226 6.31 -1.49 7.01
C VAL A 226 7.65 -1.31 7.70
N ILE A 227 8.06 -0.10 8.05
CA ILE A 227 9.31 0.13 8.80
C ILE A 227 9.31 -0.65 10.12
N ALA A 228 8.21 -0.61 10.87
CA ALA A 228 8.10 -1.34 12.14
C ALA A 228 8.11 -2.87 11.94
N ARG A 229 7.53 -3.36 10.83
CA ARG A 229 7.60 -4.79 10.44
C ARG A 229 9.05 -5.20 10.15
N GLU A 230 9.75 -4.45 9.30
CA GLU A 230 11.14 -4.77 8.94
C GLU A 230 12.07 -4.67 10.17
N ALA A 231 11.81 -3.74 11.09
CA ALA A 231 12.55 -3.63 12.35
C ALA A 231 12.32 -4.87 13.23
N TRP A 232 11.06 -5.35 13.32
CA TRP A 232 10.74 -6.59 14.01
C TRP A 232 11.45 -7.79 13.37
N ASP A 233 11.42 -7.92 12.04
CA ASP A 233 12.07 -9.01 11.33
C ASP A 233 13.60 -9.02 11.57
N ALA A 234 14.24 -7.86 11.67
CA ALA A 234 15.66 -7.75 11.97
C ALA A 234 16.03 -8.19 13.40
N VAL A 235 15.14 -8.00 14.39
CA VAL A 235 15.40 -8.36 15.80
C VAL A 235 14.82 -9.72 16.21
N ALA A 236 13.93 -10.30 15.40
CA ALA A 236 13.30 -11.59 15.68
C ALA A 236 14.31 -12.72 15.97
N PRO A 237 15.45 -12.84 15.24
CA PRO A 237 16.45 -13.88 15.51
C PRO A 237 17.14 -13.79 16.87
N GLU A 238 17.19 -12.60 17.49
CA GLU A 238 17.82 -12.41 18.81
C GLU A 238 17.00 -13.06 19.93
N GLY A 239 15.69 -13.23 19.72
CA GLY A 239 14.76 -13.80 20.68
C GLY A 239 14.61 -12.99 21.96
N GLY A 240 13.84 -13.54 22.90
CA GLY A 240 13.68 -12.98 24.25
C GLY A 240 13.11 -11.54 24.26
N PRO A 241 13.64 -10.64 25.10
CA PRO A 241 13.05 -9.32 25.33
C PRO A 241 13.20 -8.36 24.14
N VAL A 242 14.24 -8.51 23.31
CA VAL A 242 14.45 -7.63 22.15
C VAL A 242 13.43 -7.93 21.05
N ALA A 243 13.18 -9.22 20.78
CA ALA A 243 12.10 -9.63 19.87
C ALA A 243 10.73 -9.12 20.36
N ALA A 244 10.47 -9.18 21.68
CA ALA A 244 9.24 -8.66 22.26
C ALA A 244 9.10 -7.12 22.11
N LEU A 245 10.21 -6.37 22.16
CA LEU A 245 10.20 -4.92 21.88
C LEU A 245 9.84 -4.64 20.42
N GLY A 246 10.43 -5.38 19.48
CA GLY A 246 10.08 -5.29 18.05
C GLY A 246 8.61 -5.60 17.79
N GLN A 247 8.08 -6.67 18.40
CA GLN A 247 6.67 -7.03 18.35
C GLN A 247 5.75 -5.91 18.89
N ARG A 248 6.11 -5.29 20.01
CA ARG A 248 5.33 -4.17 20.59
C ARG A 248 5.34 -2.93 19.71
N ALA A 249 6.48 -2.57 19.14
CA ALA A 249 6.59 -1.43 18.22
C ALA A 249 5.77 -1.66 16.93
N CYS A 250 5.82 -2.89 16.39
CA CYS A 250 5.01 -3.29 15.24
C CYS A 250 3.52 -3.27 15.57
N LEU A 251 3.12 -3.80 16.73
CA LEU A 251 1.73 -3.74 17.20
C LEU A 251 1.24 -2.30 17.36
N GLN A 252 2.05 -1.42 17.96
CA GLN A 252 1.68 -0.01 18.12
C GLN A 252 1.38 0.65 16.77
N SER A 253 2.24 0.43 15.78
CA SER A 253 2.06 0.96 14.41
C SER A 253 0.83 0.34 13.71
N ALA A 254 0.56 -0.95 13.95
CA ALA A 254 -0.63 -1.61 13.43
C ALA A 254 -1.90 -1.05 14.10
N THR A 255 -1.87 -0.76 15.40
CA THR A 255 -3.00 -0.16 16.12
C THR A 255 -3.28 1.25 15.62
N THR A 256 -2.27 2.10 15.38
CA THR A 256 -2.51 3.45 14.79
C THR A 256 -3.12 3.36 13.40
N PHE A 257 -2.65 2.42 12.57
CA PHE A 257 -3.25 2.14 11.27
C PHE A 257 -4.72 1.71 11.38
N VAL A 258 -5.03 0.79 12.29
CA VAL A 258 -6.40 0.30 12.52
C VAL A 258 -7.30 1.41 13.07
N ASP A 259 -6.80 2.21 14.00
CA ASP A 259 -7.53 3.35 14.56
C ASP A 259 -7.86 4.38 13.48
N PHE A 260 -6.92 4.65 12.56
CA PHE A 260 -7.17 5.49 11.39
C PHE A 260 -8.33 4.94 10.55
N ILE A 261 -8.30 3.66 10.16
CA ILE A 261 -9.36 3.03 9.35
C ILE A 261 -10.71 3.03 10.10
N ALA A 262 -10.71 2.71 11.39
CA ALA A 262 -11.92 2.63 12.19
C ALA A 262 -12.58 3.99 12.45
N ASN A 263 -11.84 5.09 12.29
CA ASN A 263 -12.34 6.46 12.48
C ASN A 263 -12.78 7.13 11.16
N LEU A 264 -12.69 6.43 10.02
CA LEU A 264 -13.19 6.94 8.74
C LEU A 264 -14.72 7.07 8.77
N VAL A 265 -15.24 8.21 8.31
CA VAL A 265 -16.68 8.40 8.14
C VAL A 265 -17.12 8.12 6.70
N LEU A 266 -18.43 7.96 6.48
CA LEU A 266 -18.99 7.68 5.15
C LEU A 266 -18.49 8.63 4.05
N ALA A 267 -18.38 9.92 4.35
CA ALA A 267 -17.84 10.91 3.40
C ALA A 267 -16.37 10.69 3.02
N ASP A 268 -15.55 10.16 3.94
CA ASP A 268 -14.16 9.78 3.65
C ASP A 268 -14.09 8.50 2.79
N LEU A 269 -15.01 7.55 3.03
CA LEU A 269 -15.10 6.30 2.27
C LEU A 269 -15.48 6.54 0.80
N GLU A 270 -16.36 7.51 0.53
CA GLU A 270 -16.73 7.97 -0.82
C GLU A 270 -15.60 8.76 -1.53
N GLY A 271 -14.51 9.06 -0.84
CA GLY A 271 -13.36 9.79 -1.37
C GLY A 271 -12.48 9.01 -2.35
N TYR A 272 -11.45 9.68 -2.85
CA TYR A 272 -10.41 9.02 -3.65
C TYR A 272 -9.47 8.20 -2.76
N TRP A 273 -9.27 6.94 -3.16
CA TRP A 273 -8.36 5.98 -2.55
C TRP A 273 -7.46 5.39 -3.65
N ALA A 274 -6.15 5.35 -3.43
CA ALA A 274 -5.21 4.75 -4.39
C ALA A 274 -5.51 3.26 -4.63
N SER A 275 -5.10 2.72 -5.78
CA SER A 275 -5.31 1.29 -6.11
C SER A 275 -4.53 0.33 -5.22
N HIS A 276 -3.49 0.80 -4.54
CA HIS A 276 -2.72 0.02 -3.54
C HIS A 276 -3.39 -0.06 -2.17
N SER A 277 -4.35 0.82 -1.87
CA SER A 277 -5.03 0.90 -0.56
C SER A 277 -5.56 -0.45 -0.05
N PRO A 278 -6.22 -1.30 -0.87
CA PRO A 278 -6.72 -2.60 -0.41
C PRO A 278 -5.58 -3.52 0.06
N PHE A 279 -4.42 -3.45 -0.60
CA PHE A 279 -3.26 -4.25 -0.24
C PHE A 279 -2.61 -3.77 1.05
N PHE A 280 -2.55 -2.46 1.29
CA PHE A 280 -2.05 -1.92 2.57
C PHE A 280 -2.85 -2.45 3.76
N ILE A 281 -4.18 -2.42 3.65
CA ILE A 281 -5.09 -2.94 4.68
C ILE A 281 -4.91 -4.46 4.82
N SER A 282 -4.79 -5.16 3.69
CA SER A 282 -4.57 -6.61 3.65
C SER A 282 -3.25 -7.02 4.32
N THR A 283 -2.17 -6.28 4.11
CA THR A 283 -0.88 -6.50 4.77
C THR A 283 -0.97 -6.22 6.27
N CYS A 284 -1.67 -5.17 6.69
CA CYS A 284 -1.91 -4.90 8.12
C CYS A 284 -2.67 -6.06 8.79
N LEU A 285 -3.69 -6.62 8.13
CA LEU A 285 -4.40 -7.81 8.61
C LEU A 285 -3.44 -8.98 8.79
N THR A 286 -2.59 -9.27 7.80
CA THR A 286 -1.61 -10.36 7.87
C THR A 286 -0.58 -10.14 8.99
N ILE A 287 -0.09 -8.92 9.20
CA ILE A 287 0.83 -8.59 10.30
C ILE A 287 0.16 -8.83 11.66
N LEU A 288 -1.10 -8.43 11.83
CA LEU A 288 -1.85 -8.68 13.06
C LEU A 288 -2.03 -10.17 13.32
N VAL A 289 -2.39 -10.95 12.30
CA VAL A 289 -2.46 -12.42 12.37
C VAL A 289 -1.11 -13.02 12.79
N ARG A 290 -0.01 -12.57 12.18
CA ARG A 290 1.34 -13.02 12.52
C ARG A 290 1.71 -12.69 13.97
N LEU A 291 1.44 -11.46 14.42
CA LEU A 291 1.66 -11.03 15.81
C LEU A 291 0.88 -11.91 16.79
N THR A 292 -0.34 -12.34 16.46
CA THR A 292 -1.10 -13.26 17.33
C THR A 292 -0.49 -14.67 17.43
N LEU A 293 0.23 -15.12 16.40
CA LEU A 293 0.81 -16.47 16.35
C LEU A 293 2.22 -16.53 16.95
N GLU A 294 3.05 -15.51 16.72
CA GLU A 294 4.46 -15.49 17.11
C GLU A 294 4.73 -14.88 18.49
N SER A 295 3.75 -14.23 19.12
CA SER A 295 3.92 -13.68 20.47
C SER A 295 3.69 -14.73 21.56
N ASP A 296 4.23 -14.46 22.76
CA ASP A 296 4.09 -15.37 23.91
C ASP A 296 2.64 -15.42 24.39
N ARG A 297 1.97 -16.54 24.09
CA ARG A 297 0.58 -16.80 24.46
C ARG A 297 0.36 -16.99 25.96
N ASN A 298 1.42 -17.30 26.71
CA ASN A 298 1.36 -17.46 28.16
C ASN A 298 1.45 -16.11 28.89
N ASP A 299 1.81 -15.04 28.19
CA ASP A 299 1.78 -13.69 28.75
C ASP A 299 0.31 -13.23 28.88
N HIS A 300 -0.20 -13.26 30.10
CA HIS A 300 -1.53 -12.75 30.44
C HIS A 300 -1.51 -11.32 31.00
N SER A 301 -0.38 -10.61 30.87
CA SER A 301 -0.32 -9.19 31.24
C SER A 301 -1.27 -8.34 30.39
N GLU A 302 -1.71 -7.20 30.91
CA GLU A 302 -2.50 -6.23 30.15
C GLU A 302 -1.75 -5.68 28.92
N SER A 303 -0.41 -5.79 28.92
CA SER A 303 0.48 -5.39 27.83
C SER A 303 0.84 -6.52 26.87
N ALA A 304 0.17 -7.68 26.97
CA ALA A 304 0.48 -8.83 26.13
C ALA A 304 0.20 -8.53 24.65
N VAL A 305 1.21 -8.77 23.81
CA VAL A 305 1.16 -8.46 22.37
C VAL A 305 0.02 -9.19 21.69
N TRP A 306 -0.19 -10.48 21.97
CA TRP A 306 -1.27 -11.26 21.36
C TRP A 306 -2.65 -10.66 21.67
N GLN A 307 -2.88 -10.15 22.90
CA GLN A 307 -4.17 -9.56 23.27
C GLN A 307 -4.44 -8.28 22.47
N GLY A 308 -3.45 -7.39 22.38
CA GLY A 308 -3.55 -6.16 21.60
C GLY A 308 -3.69 -6.44 20.09
N ALA A 309 -3.00 -7.47 19.59
CA ALA A 309 -3.08 -7.88 18.19
C ALA A 309 -4.47 -8.47 17.86
N VAL A 310 -5.02 -9.35 18.70
CA VAL A 310 -6.40 -9.85 18.54
C VAL A 310 -7.39 -8.70 18.63
N PHE A 311 -7.27 -7.79 19.60
CA PHE A 311 -8.16 -6.64 19.72
C PHE A 311 -8.15 -5.77 18.46
N SER A 312 -6.96 -5.41 17.97
CA SER A 312 -6.80 -4.62 16.74
C SER A 312 -7.33 -5.36 15.51
N LEU A 313 -7.11 -6.68 15.42
CA LEU A 313 -7.65 -7.52 14.33
C LEU A 313 -9.18 -7.49 14.32
N ARG A 314 -9.83 -7.63 15.48
CA ARG A 314 -11.30 -7.57 15.59
C ARG A 314 -11.82 -6.20 15.18
N ARG A 315 -11.18 -5.12 15.67
CA ARG A 315 -11.55 -3.75 15.36
C ARG A 315 -11.44 -3.47 13.86
N LEU A 316 -10.36 -3.91 13.23
CA LEU A 316 -10.15 -3.79 11.79
C LEU A 316 -11.26 -4.51 11.01
N ILE A 317 -11.51 -5.79 11.30
CA ILE A 317 -12.51 -6.59 10.58
C ILE A 317 -13.91 -6.00 10.75
N SER A 318 -14.27 -5.53 11.95
CA SER A 318 -15.55 -4.86 12.19
C SER A 318 -15.68 -3.59 11.34
N ALA A 319 -14.69 -2.70 11.42
CA ALA A 319 -14.69 -1.45 10.66
C ALA A 319 -14.79 -1.68 9.14
N LEU A 320 -14.06 -2.66 8.62
CA LEU A 320 -14.12 -3.02 7.20
C LEU A 320 -15.47 -3.63 6.81
N SER A 321 -16.04 -4.48 7.67
CA SER A 321 -17.35 -5.08 7.43
C SER A 321 -18.45 -4.04 7.40
N ASP A 322 -18.39 -3.06 8.31
CA ASP A 322 -19.37 -1.97 8.37
C ASP A 322 -19.19 -1.01 7.18
N ALA A 323 -17.96 -0.62 6.85
CA ALA A 323 -17.66 0.17 5.64
C ALA A 323 -18.13 -0.53 4.35
N ARG A 324 -18.01 -1.85 4.27
CA ARG A 324 -18.51 -2.63 3.14
C ARG A 324 -20.04 -2.68 3.11
N ARG A 325 -20.69 -2.84 4.26
CA ARG A 325 -22.16 -2.94 4.37
C ARG A 325 -22.85 -1.60 4.09
N GLU A 326 -22.29 -0.50 4.59
CA GLU A 326 -22.89 0.84 4.51
C GLU A 326 -22.53 1.58 3.23
N ALA A 327 -21.25 1.56 2.82
CA ALA A 327 -20.74 2.36 1.71
C ALA A 327 -20.41 1.54 0.46
N SER A 328 -20.57 0.21 0.50
CA SER A 328 -20.05 -0.70 -0.54
C SER A 328 -18.55 -0.47 -0.82
N TRP A 329 -17.77 -0.07 0.20
CA TRP A 329 -16.37 0.32 0.05
C TRP A 329 -15.52 -0.85 -0.45
N ASP A 330 -15.16 -0.82 -1.73
CA ASP A 330 -14.44 -1.88 -2.44
C ASP A 330 -13.02 -2.08 -1.92
N VAL A 331 -12.43 -1.06 -1.28
CA VAL A 331 -11.10 -1.15 -0.68
C VAL A 331 -11.03 -2.20 0.44
N ALA A 332 -12.16 -2.49 1.11
CA ALA A 332 -12.22 -3.49 2.16
C ALA A 332 -12.19 -4.94 1.65
N ASP A 333 -12.55 -5.18 0.38
CA ASP A 333 -12.85 -6.52 -0.13
C ASP A 333 -11.67 -7.48 -0.02
N LEU A 334 -10.47 -7.06 -0.41
CA LEU A 334 -9.27 -7.90 -0.37
C LEU A 334 -8.93 -8.35 1.06
N ALA A 335 -9.02 -7.44 2.03
CA ALA A 335 -8.71 -7.74 3.42
C ALA A 335 -9.80 -8.62 4.06
N LEU A 336 -11.08 -8.38 3.74
CA LEU A 336 -12.18 -9.23 4.20
C LEU A 336 -12.10 -10.64 3.61
N SER A 337 -11.76 -10.80 2.34
CA SER A 337 -11.54 -12.12 1.73
C SER A 337 -10.38 -12.86 2.38
N ARG A 338 -9.26 -12.17 2.67
CA ARG A 338 -8.16 -12.78 3.44
C ARG A 338 -8.58 -13.16 4.85
N ALA A 339 -9.38 -12.34 5.52
CA ALA A 339 -9.88 -12.64 6.86
C ALA A 339 -10.74 -13.92 6.88
N HIS A 340 -11.60 -14.13 5.87
CA HIS A 340 -12.36 -15.38 5.74
C HIS A 340 -11.47 -16.63 5.69
N PHE A 341 -10.29 -16.51 5.09
CA PHE A 341 -9.32 -17.61 5.00
C PHE A 341 -8.50 -17.78 6.29
N PHE A 342 -7.98 -16.69 6.87
CA PHE A 342 -7.08 -16.77 8.02
C PHE A 342 -7.79 -17.05 9.35
N LEU A 343 -9.01 -16.54 9.57
CA LEU A 343 -9.69 -16.73 10.85
C LEU A 343 -9.94 -18.22 11.19
N PRO A 344 -10.40 -19.08 10.26
CA PRO A 344 -10.52 -20.52 10.51
C PRO A 344 -9.18 -21.19 10.82
N LEU A 345 -8.09 -20.77 10.15
CA LEU A 345 -6.74 -21.29 10.42
C LEU A 345 -6.25 -20.90 11.81
N LEU A 346 -6.43 -19.64 12.20
CA LEU A 346 -6.15 -19.16 13.55
C LEU A 346 -6.93 -19.94 14.60
N SER A 347 -8.23 -20.14 14.39
CA SER A 347 -9.09 -20.89 15.31
C SER A 347 -8.67 -22.36 15.46
N ARG A 348 -8.08 -22.95 14.41
CA ARG A 348 -7.53 -24.32 14.45
C ARG A 348 -6.20 -24.39 15.18
N GLN A 349 -5.33 -23.40 15.00
CA GLN A 349 -4.01 -23.38 15.63
C GLN A 349 -4.04 -22.92 17.09
N ALA A 350 -5.00 -22.07 17.45
CA ALA A 350 -5.18 -21.50 18.77
C ALA A 350 -6.69 -21.52 19.13
N PRO A 351 -7.21 -22.67 19.63
CA PRO A 351 -8.63 -22.83 19.93
C PRO A 351 -9.13 -21.86 21.02
N GLU A 352 -8.25 -21.33 21.88
CA GLU A 352 -8.56 -20.26 22.81
C GLU A 352 -9.15 -19.00 22.14
N PHE A 353 -8.79 -18.72 20.88
CA PHE A 353 -9.30 -17.56 20.15
C PHE A 353 -10.64 -17.83 19.45
N GLN A 354 -11.11 -19.08 19.41
CA GLN A 354 -12.35 -19.43 18.72
C GLN A 354 -13.56 -18.67 19.28
N VAL A 355 -13.65 -18.51 20.60
CA VAL A 355 -14.74 -17.76 21.26
C VAL A 355 -14.76 -16.29 20.82
N VAL A 356 -13.58 -15.73 20.56
CA VAL A 356 -13.37 -14.33 20.21
C VAL A 356 -13.58 -14.08 18.71
N LEU A 357 -13.18 -15.03 17.86
CA LEU A 357 -13.18 -14.91 16.40
C LEU A 357 -14.48 -15.42 15.75
N HIS A 358 -15.20 -16.36 16.37
CA HIS A 358 -16.43 -16.93 15.81
C HIS A 358 -17.53 -15.87 15.53
N PRO A 359 -17.80 -14.89 16.42
CA PRO A 359 -18.79 -13.84 16.13
C PRO A 359 -18.42 -12.96 14.92
N LEU A 360 -17.14 -12.81 14.61
CA LEU A 360 -16.68 -12.08 13.44
C LEU A 360 -16.94 -12.88 12.17
N GLN A 361 -16.64 -14.18 12.19
CA GLN A 361 -16.90 -15.07 11.05
C GLN A 361 -18.36 -15.08 10.63
N SER A 362 -19.29 -15.02 11.58
CA SER A 362 -20.73 -15.01 11.27
C SER A 362 -21.26 -13.65 10.78
N THR A 363 -20.51 -12.56 10.99
CA THR A 363 -20.97 -11.19 10.68
C THR A 363 -20.27 -10.57 9.47
N MET A 364 -19.14 -11.15 9.04
CA MET A 364 -18.44 -10.71 7.84
C MET A 364 -19.32 -10.93 6.59
N PRO A 365 -19.33 -9.97 5.66
CA PRO A 365 -20.02 -10.14 4.38
C PRO A 365 -19.35 -11.27 3.58
N ALA A 366 -20.14 -12.08 2.85
CA ALA A 366 -19.60 -13.14 2.01
C ALA A 366 -18.50 -12.58 1.07
N PRO A 367 -17.39 -13.31 0.88
CA PRO A 367 -16.33 -12.84 0.00
C PRO A 367 -16.90 -12.63 -1.41
N PRO A 368 -16.48 -11.57 -2.12
CA PRO A 368 -16.85 -11.40 -3.51
C PRO A 368 -16.43 -12.64 -4.30
N VAL A 369 -17.35 -13.16 -5.12
CA VAL A 369 -17.08 -14.24 -6.08
C VAL A 369 -16.25 -13.63 -7.21
N ASP A 370 -14.95 -13.53 -6.98
CA ASP A 370 -13.97 -13.08 -7.96
C ASP A 370 -12.93 -14.19 -8.12
N GLU A 371 -13.04 -14.96 -9.21
CA GLU A 371 -12.12 -16.06 -9.53
C GLU A 371 -10.66 -15.61 -9.53
N ALA A 372 -10.38 -14.35 -9.92
CA ALA A 372 -9.03 -13.79 -9.89
C ALA A 372 -8.54 -13.53 -8.47
N LEU A 373 -9.44 -13.12 -7.56
CA LEU A 373 -9.12 -12.98 -6.15
C LEU A 373 -8.89 -14.35 -5.49
N GLU A 374 -9.72 -15.34 -5.80
CA GLU A 374 -9.52 -16.72 -5.33
C GLU A 374 -8.21 -17.31 -5.84
N GLU A 375 -7.89 -17.15 -7.13
CA GLU A 375 -6.61 -17.58 -7.72
C GLU A 375 -5.42 -16.85 -7.09
N PHE A 376 -5.51 -15.54 -6.88
CA PHE A 376 -4.48 -14.76 -6.19
C PHE A 376 -4.25 -15.25 -4.77
N LEU A 377 -5.31 -15.48 -3.99
CA LEU A 377 -5.22 -16.04 -2.65
C LEU A 377 -4.63 -17.46 -2.67
N ASN A 378 -5.06 -18.30 -3.62
CA ASN A 378 -4.57 -19.68 -3.76
C ASN A 378 -3.09 -19.76 -4.18
N THR A 379 -2.62 -18.84 -5.03
CA THR A 379 -1.20 -18.75 -5.42
C THR A 379 -0.33 -18.42 -4.21
N PHE A 380 -0.76 -17.47 -3.38
CA PHE A 380 -0.10 -17.17 -2.10
C PHE A 380 -0.08 -18.39 -1.16
N VAL A 381 -1.16 -19.17 -1.15
CA VAL A 381 -1.32 -20.36 -0.31
C VAL A 381 -0.48 -21.55 -0.79
N GLN A 382 -0.30 -21.76 -2.10
CA GLN A 382 0.52 -22.86 -2.61
C GLN A 382 2.02 -22.68 -2.31
N ASP A 383 2.54 -21.46 -2.38
CA ASP A 383 3.88 -21.14 -1.88
C ASP A 383 4.01 -21.33 -0.36
N THR A 384 2.89 -21.28 0.38
CA THR A 384 2.84 -21.54 1.84
C THR A 384 2.87 -23.04 2.18
N TYR A 385 2.48 -23.94 1.28
CA TYR A 385 2.38 -25.39 1.56
C TYR A 385 3.58 -26.23 1.10
N ALA A 386 4.52 -25.66 0.34
CA ALA A 386 5.64 -26.42 -0.24
C ALA A 386 6.85 -26.60 0.70
N HIS A 387 6.97 -25.85 1.80
CA HIS A 387 8.12 -25.95 2.72
C HIS A 387 7.67 -26.01 4.20
N THR A 388 7.94 -27.15 4.82
CA THR A 388 7.68 -27.45 6.24
C THR A 388 8.66 -26.72 7.16
N ARG A 389 8.43 -25.42 7.38
CA ARG A 389 8.85 -24.64 8.57
C ARG A 389 8.21 -23.24 8.51
N PHE A 390 7.31 -22.93 9.46
CA PHE A 390 7.36 -21.70 10.27
C PHE A 390 8.21 -20.51 9.77
N ASP A 391 9.52 -20.77 9.79
CA ASP A 391 10.61 -19.79 9.73
C ASP A 391 11.15 -19.58 8.31
N ASP A 392 10.84 -20.47 7.36
CA ASP A 392 11.21 -20.36 5.94
C ASP A 392 10.10 -19.65 5.12
N PHE A 393 9.08 -19.12 5.79
CA PHE A 393 7.98 -18.44 5.15
C PHE A 393 8.40 -17.08 4.63
N GLY A 394 8.38 -16.94 3.31
CA GLY A 394 8.51 -15.68 2.56
C GLY A 394 7.38 -14.67 2.84
N LEU A 395 7.03 -14.48 4.11
CA LEU A 395 6.37 -13.29 4.64
C LEU A 395 7.36 -12.11 4.76
N SER A 396 8.67 -12.37 4.67
CA SER A 396 9.71 -11.34 4.48
C SER A 396 9.73 -10.78 3.05
N SER A 397 9.22 -11.54 2.08
CA SER A 397 9.26 -11.20 0.66
C SER A 397 7.89 -11.05 0.03
N PHE A 398 6.92 -10.41 0.70
CA PHE A 398 5.84 -9.64 0.07
C PHE A 398 5.43 -8.44 0.95
#